data_AF-E6ME97-F1
#
_entry.id   AF-E6ME97-F1
#
_cell.length_a   1.000
_cell.length_b   1.000
_cell.length_c   1.000
_cell.angle_alpha   90.00
_cell.angle_beta   90.00
_cell.angle_gamma   90.00
#
_symmetry.space_group_name_H-M   'P 1'
#
loop_
_entity.id
_entity.type
_entity.pdbx_description
1 polymer ?
#
loop_
_entity_poly.entity_id
_entity_poly.type
_entity_poly.pdbx_seq_one_letter_code
_entity_poly.pdbx_strand_id
1 'polypeptide(L)'
;MYPLYWTSSKEGIFMRYSYAFKRKCVEMYRHQKQYPKTPKGVKAQTFQKHVREWVELEDCHGPEILKHKHANKVWTADEKFDF
;
A
#
# COMPACT_ATOMS: atom_id res chain seq x y z
N MET A 1 17.30 -1.75 14.85
CA MET A 1 17.32 -1.37 13.43
C MET A 1 16.13 -2.04 12.76
N TYR A 2 15.03 -1.31 12.55
CA TYR A 2 13.84 -1.89 11.94
C TYR A 2 14.09 -2.14 10.44
N PRO A 3 13.70 -3.29 9.88
CA PRO A 3 13.96 -3.60 8.49
C PRO A 3 13.19 -2.65 7.55
N LEU A 4 13.81 -2.36 6.40
CA LEU A 4 13.48 -1.32 5.38
C LEU A 4 12.03 -1.28 4.86
N TYR A 5 11.14 -2.18 5.28
CA TYR A 5 9.73 -2.24 4.88
C TYR A 5 8.78 -1.63 5.91
N TRP A 6 9.27 -1.27 7.11
CA TRP A 6 8.48 -0.59 8.14
C TRP A 6 8.76 0.91 8.15
N THR A 7 7.71 1.70 7.88
CA THR A 7 7.72 3.14 8.14
C THR A 7 6.85 3.41 9.37
N SER A 8 7.47 3.95 10.42
CA SER A 8 6.76 4.58 11.53
C SER A 8 6.09 5.84 10.99
N SER A 9 4.75 5.89 10.98
CA SER A 9 4.06 7.16 10.81
C SER A 9 4.27 8.01 12.07
N LYS A 10 4.29 9.35 11.93
CA LYS A 10 4.51 10.32 13.04
C LYS A 10 3.58 10.11 14.25
N GLU A 11 2.49 9.36 14.07
CA GLU A 11 1.45 9.10 15.07
C GLU A 11 1.46 7.66 15.63
N GLY A 12 2.54 6.89 15.46
CA GLY A 12 2.64 5.53 16.02
C GLY A 12 1.84 4.47 15.25
N ILE A 13 1.25 4.82 14.11
CA ILE A 13 0.63 3.86 13.19
C ILE A 13 1.76 3.15 12.42
N PHE A 14 1.99 1.88 12.75
CA PHE A 14 2.97 1.04 12.08
C PHE A 14 2.45 0.63 10.69
N MET A 15 2.98 1.25 9.64
CA MET A 15 2.73 0.79 8.28
C MET A 15 3.55 -0.45 7.98
N ARG A 16 2.85 -1.54 7.63
CA ARG A 16 3.49 -2.81 7.27
C ARG A 16 4.27 -2.73 5.95
N TYR A 17 3.88 -1.84 5.03
CA TYR A 17 4.54 -1.58 3.74
C TYR A 17 4.41 -0.10 3.34
N SER A 18 5.53 0.57 3.07
CA SER A 18 5.56 1.95 2.57
C SER A 18 5.13 2.06 1.10
N TYR A 19 4.65 3.23 0.68
CA TYR A 19 4.23 3.48 -0.71
C TYR A 19 5.33 3.15 -1.73
N ALA A 20 6.56 3.62 -1.49
CA ALA A 20 7.72 3.34 -2.34
C ALA A 20 8.00 1.83 -2.47
N PHE A 21 7.82 1.08 -1.37
CA PHE A 21 7.99 -0.37 -1.38
C PHE A 21 6.90 -1.05 -2.21
N LYS A 22 5.63 -0.67 -2.03
CA LYS A 22 4.51 -1.18 -2.83
C LYS A 22 4.72 -0.94 -4.33
N ARG A 23 5.11 0.28 -4.71
CA ARG A 23 5.41 0.65 -6.10
C ARG A 23 6.53 -0.19 -6.70
N LYS A 24 7.64 -0.38 -5.96
CA LYS A 24 8.74 -1.24 -6.40
C LYS A 24 8.30 -2.70 -6.61
N CYS A 25 7.42 -3.22 -5.74
CA CYS A 25 6.85 -4.56 -5.91
C CYS A 25 5.97 -4.67 -7.16
N VAL A 26 5.11 -3.67 -7.42
CA VAL A 26 4.24 -3.62 -8.60
C VAL A 26 5.07 -3.54 -9.88
N GLU A 27 6.09 -2.68 -9.91
CA GLU A 27 7.00 -2.53 -11.06
C GLU A 27 7.75 -3.84 -11.36
N MET A 28 8.35 -4.48 -10.34
CA MET A 28 8.99 -5.79 -10.50
C MET A 28 8.02 -6.86 -11.01
N TYR A 29 6.79 -6.87 -10.50
CA TYR A 29 5.76 -7.82 -10.93
C TYR A 29 5.37 -7.60 -12.41
N ARG A 30 5.23 -6.34 -12.85
CA ARG A 30 4.91 -6.02 -14.26
C ARG A 30 6.06 -6.39 -15.21
N HIS A 31 7.31 -6.12 -14.85
CA HIS A 31 8.45 -6.36 -15.72
C HIS A 31 8.92 -7.82 -15.76
N GLN A 32 8.96 -8.49 -14.62
CA GLN A 32 9.60 -9.81 -14.49
C GLN A 32 8.64 -10.92 -14.07
N LYS A 33 7.37 -10.60 -13.76
CA LYS A 33 6.40 -11.51 -13.10
C LYS A 33 6.98 -12.20 -11.85
N GLN A 34 7.98 -11.57 -11.24
CA GLN A 34 8.68 -12.06 -10.05
C GLN A 34 8.30 -11.24 -8.83
N TYR A 35 8.35 -11.89 -7.67
CA TYR A 35 8.07 -11.25 -6.39
C TYR A 35 9.40 -10.93 -5.68
N PRO A 36 9.52 -9.73 -5.07
CA PRO A 36 10.68 -9.44 -4.25
C PRO A 36 10.76 -10.37 -3.05
N LYS A 37 11.95 -10.46 -2.45
CA LYS A 37 12.21 -11.33 -1.29
C LYS A 37 11.18 -11.05 -0.20
N THR A 38 10.47 -12.10 0.21
CA THR A 38 9.40 -11.98 1.22
C THR A 38 10.01 -11.46 2.54
N PRO A 39 9.45 -10.39 3.13
CA PRO A 39 9.95 -9.85 4.39
C PRO A 39 9.81 -10.87 5.53
N LYS A 40 10.79 -10.86 6.44
CA LYS A 40 10.87 -11.81 7.56
C LYS A 40 9.65 -11.65 8.47
N GLY A 41 8.93 -12.74 8.75
CA GLY A 41 7.71 -12.72 9.56
C GLY A 41 6.41 -12.52 8.77
N VAL A 42 6.46 -12.52 7.42
CA VAL A 42 5.27 -12.59 6.57
C VAL A 42 5.29 -13.90 5.79
N LYS A 43 4.12 -14.56 5.67
CA LYS A 43 3.98 -15.74 4.81
C LYS A 43 4.10 -15.32 3.35
N ALA A 44 4.93 -16.02 2.57
CA ALA A 44 5.18 -15.70 1.16
C ALA A 44 3.89 -15.67 0.33
N GLN A 45 2.97 -16.61 0.56
CA GLN A 45 1.68 -16.66 -0.13
C GLN A 45 0.83 -15.40 0.11
N THR A 46 0.78 -14.91 1.36
CA THR A 46 0.06 -13.69 1.71
C THR A 46 0.71 -12.47 1.07
N PHE A 47 2.04 -12.41 1.05
CA PHE A 47 2.77 -11.33 0.40
C PHE A 47 2.49 -11.28 -1.11
N GLN A 48 2.55 -12.43 -1.79
CA GLN A 48 2.25 -12.54 -3.22
C GLN A 48 0.81 -12.14 -3.54
N LYS A 49 -0.15 -12.47 -2.67
CA LYS A 49 -1.54 -12.00 -2.82
C LYS A 49 -1.62 -10.47 -2.77
N HIS A 50 -0.98 -9.84 -1.79
CA HIS A 50 -0.97 -8.37 -1.68
C HIS A 50 -0.33 -7.68 -2.88
N VAL A 51 0.76 -8.24 -3.43
CA VAL A 51 1.38 -7.67 -4.64
C VAL A 51 0.41 -7.68 -5.81
N ARG A 52 -0.35 -8.77 -5.99
CA ARG A 52 -1.40 -8.84 -7.04
C ARG A 52 -2.50 -7.81 -6.81
N GLU A 53 -3.01 -7.72 -5.59
CA GLU A 53 -4.02 -6.71 -5.23
C GLU A 53 -3.53 -5.30 -5.52
N TRP A 54 -2.26 -4.97 -5.24
CA TRP A 54 -1.71 -3.64 -5.56
C TRP A 54 -1.61 -3.38 -7.06
N VAL A 55 -1.26 -4.40 -7.85
CA VAL A 55 -1.21 -4.29 -9.31
C VAL A 55 -2.61 -4.03 -9.87
N GLU A 56 -3.62 -4.78 -9.39
CA GLU A 56 -5.03 -4.63 -9.79
C GLU A 56 -5.59 -3.26 -9.39
N LEU A 57 -5.31 -2.80 -8.16
CA LEU A 57 -5.72 -1.47 -7.70
C LEU A 57 -5.10 -0.36 -8.54
N GLU A 58 -3.80 -0.48 -8.85
CA GLU A 58 -3.10 0.49 -9.69
C GLU A 58 -3.64 0.51 -11.13
N ASP A 59 -4.10 -0.63 -11.64
CA ASP A 59 -4.73 -0.73 -12.96
C ASP A 59 -6.10 -0.05 -13.00
N CYS A 60 -6.94 -0.26 -11.96
CA CYS A 60 -8.28 0.30 -11.88
C CYS A 60 -8.31 1.79 -11.54
N HIS A 61 -7.44 2.26 -10.63
CA HIS A 61 -7.54 3.59 -10.01
C HIS A 61 -6.27 4.44 -10.17
N GLY A 62 -5.22 3.89 -10.80
CA GLY A 62 -3.93 4.56 -10.92
C GLY A 62 -3.04 4.43 -9.67
N PRO A 63 -1.79 4.91 -9.74
CA PRO A 63 -0.77 4.68 -8.71
C PRO A 63 -1.07 5.38 -7.37
N GLU A 64 -1.93 6.40 -7.36
CA GLU A 64 -2.26 7.16 -6.16
C GLU A 64 -3.04 6.35 -5.12
N ILE A 65 -3.75 5.30 -5.56
CA ILE A 65 -4.51 4.42 -4.66
C ILE A 65 -3.63 3.67 -3.66
N LEU A 66 -2.35 3.45 -4.01
CA LEU A 66 -1.39 2.77 -3.13
C LEU A 66 -0.84 3.70 -2.05
N LYS A 67 -0.97 5.03 -2.21
CA LYS A 67 -0.62 6.00 -1.17
C LYS A 67 -1.59 5.82 -0.02
N HIS A 68 -1.07 5.85 1.19
CA HIS A 68 -1.93 5.88 2.36
C HIS A 68 -2.73 7.18 2.38
N LYS A 69 -4.03 7.07 2.59
CA LYS A 69 -4.86 8.25 2.88
C LYS A 69 -4.54 8.70 4.30
N HIS A 70 -3.92 9.88 4.44
CA HIS A 70 -3.61 10.50 5.73
C HIS A 70 -4.85 10.66 6.63
N ALA A 71 -6.03 10.79 6.03
CA ALA A 71 -7.30 10.83 6.73
C ALA A 71 -8.35 9.97 6.01
N ASN A 72 -9.20 9.28 6.78
CA ASN A 72 -10.54 8.95 6.30
C ASN A 72 -11.18 10.26 5.84
N LYS A 73 -11.82 10.29 4.66
CA LYS A 73 -12.50 11.47 4.11
C LYS A 73 -13.20 12.22 5.26
N VAL A 74 -12.69 13.40 5.60
CA VAL A 74 -13.35 14.27 6.59
C VAL A 74 -14.64 14.66 5.92
N TRP A 75 -15.76 14.16 6.40
CA TRP A 75 -17.07 14.66 6.00
C TRP A 75 -17.10 16.13 6.43
N THR A 76 -16.94 17.04 5.49
CA THR A 76 -17.31 18.43 5.70
C THR A 76 -18.83 18.48 5.89
N ALA A 77 -19.28 19.08 6.99
CA ALA A 77 -20.70 19.13 7.37
C ALA A 77 -21.61 19.75 6.28
N ASP A 78 -21.02 20.49 5.35
CA ASP A 78 -21.67 21.15 4.22
C ASP A 78 -22.28 20.17 3.20
N GLU A 79 -21.76 18.94 3.05
CA GLU A 79 -22.38 17.92 2.16
C GLU A 79 -23.52 17.14 2.86
N LYS A 80 -23.81 17.39 4.14
CA LYS A 80 -24.78 16.60 4.92
C LYS A 80 -26.20 17.20 4.95
N PHE A 81 -26.38 18.42 4.44
CA PHE A 81 -27.64 19.19 4.60
C PHE A 81 -28.20 19.85 3.33
N ASP A 82 -27.88 19.35 2.15
CA ASP A 82 -28.67 19.67 0.94
C ASP A 82 -29.53 18.45 0.57
N PHE A 83 -30.73 18.39 1.14
CA PHE A 83 -31.81 17.46 0.78
C PHE A 83 -33.11 18.23 0.61
#